data_AF-A0A4Q3LIH8-F1
#
_entry.id   AF-A0A4Q3LIH8-F1
#
_cell.length_a   1.000
_cell.length_b   1.000
_cell.length_c   1.000
_cell.angle_alpha   90.00
_cell.angle_beta   90.00
_cell.angle_gamma   90.00
#
_symmetry.space_group_name_H-M   'P 1'
#
loop_
_entity.id
_entity.type
_entity.pdbx_description
1 polymer ?
#
loop_
_entity_poly.entity_id
_entity_poly.type
_entity_poly.pdbx_seq_one_letter_code
_entity_poly.pdbx_strand_id
1 'polypeptide(L)'
;MISAFAPLLPARVGRTARPARAAKRVRAKAADTRSLAWCVLLFTLLLQAALALYPAALKLGAIQSSAAFKIASGYTMLALLAFAFGFGALRRLPALAPHVRRLHELHQVAGLAIVVLLALHVGQRPTGFLLGTFHAMALGVACGALRTLVGPRAGRAASAGLLGIHIAASCLVAAAALLHLYFVYAYTA
;
A
#
# COMPACT_ATOMS: atom_id res chain seq x y z
N MET A 1 -48.47 45.41 46.05
CA MET A 1 -47.78 45.93 44.85
C MET A 1 -47.18 44.76 44.09
N ILE A 2 -47.59 44.64 42.84
CA ILE A 2 -47.31 43.53 41.92
C ILE A 2 -45.90 43.71 41.35
N SER A 3 -45.02 42.72 41.51
CA SER A 3 -43.79 42.61 40.71
C SER A 3 -43.79 41.28 39.99
N ALA A 4 -44.18 41.35 38.72
CA ALA A 4 -43.97 40.31 37.73
C ALA A 4 -42.48 40.24 37.39
N PHE A 5 -41.87 39.06 37.53
CA PHE A 5 -40.57 38.76 36.93
C PHE A 5 -40.77 37.69 35.87
N ALA A 6 -40.55 38.08 34.61
CA ALA A 6 -40.69 37.25 33.43
C ALA A 6 -39.65 36.11 33.41
N PRO A 7 -40.00 34.91 32.90
CA PRO A 7 -39.03 33.86 32.68
C PRO A 7 -38.17 34.18 31.45
N LEU A 8 -36.85 34.20 31.65
CA LEU A 8 -35.85 34.23 30.58
C LEU A 8 -35.96 32.95 29.75
N LEU A 9 -36.36 33.09 28.49
CA LEU A 9 -36.32 32.01 27.49
C LEU A 9 -34.86 31.57 27.24
N PRO A 10 -34.57 30.27 27.17
CA PRO A 10 -33.26 29.81 26.74
C PRO A 10 -33.06 30.12 25.25
N ALA A 11 -31.98 30.83 24.95
CA ALA A 11 -31.49 31.03 23.60
C ALA A 11 -31.33 29.66 22.91
N ARG A 12 -32.08 29.43 21.82
CA ARG A 12 -31.89 28.28 20.93
C ARG A 12 -30.48 28.36 20.36
N VAL A 13 -29.57 27.58 20.94
CA VAL A 13 -28.25 27.30 20.36
C VAL A 13 -28.47 26.67 18.99
N GLY A 14 -28.15 27.41 17.93
CA GLY A 14 -28.11 26.94 16.55
C GLY A 14 -27.05 25.86 16.35
N ARG A 15 -27.32 24.65 16.84
CA ARG A 15 -26.63 23.41 16.49
C ARG A 15 -27.44 22.74 15.40
N THR A 16 -26.86 22.52 14.21
CA THR A 16 -27.14 21.30 13.39
C THR A 16 -26.42 21.25 12.02
N ALA A 17 -25.86 22.32 11.46
CA ALA A 17 -25.29 22.24 10.10
C ALA A 17 -23.82 21.73 10.02
N ARG A 18 -23.03 21.91 11.08
CA ARG A 18 -21.59 21.53 11.12
C ARG A 18 -21.30 20.01 11.20
N PRO A 19 -22.06 19.16 11.93
CA PRO A 19 -21.75 17.73 12.04
C PRO A 19 -22.00 16.95 10.74
N ALA A 20 -23.01 17.32 9.95
CA ALA A 20 -23.32 16.64 8.68
C ALA A 20 -22.22 16.82 7.62
N ARG A 21 -21.62 18.01 7.52
CA ARG A 21 -20.49 18.27 6.60
C ARG A 21 -19.21 17.56 7.03
N ALA A 22 -18.96 17.45 8.33
CA ALA A 22 -17.83 16.69 8.87
C ALA A 22 -18.00 15.17 8.62
N ALA A 23 -19.18 14.62 8.89
CA ALA A 23 -19.50 13.22 8.62
C ALA A 23 -19.41 12.87 7.12
N LYS A 24 -19.89 13.73 6.23
CA LYS A 24 -19.78 13.56 4.77
C LYS A 24 -18.31 13.55 4.33
N ARG A 25 -17.46 14.44 4.87
CA ARG A 25 -16.02 14.47 4.57
C ARG A 25 -15.28 13.23 5.08
N VAL A 26 -15.61 12.72 6.27
CA VAL A 26 -15.03 11.48 6.80
C VAL A 26 -15.43 10.28 5.95
N ARG A 27 -16.70 10.19 5.55
CA ARG A 27 -17.21 9.09 4.71
C ARG A 27 -16.61 9.09 3.30
N ALA A 28 -16.45 10.27 2.68
CA ALA A 28 -15.76 10.40 1.39
C ALA A 28 -14.29 9.98 1.50
N LYS A 29 -13.57 10.42 2.53
CA LYS A 29 -12.17 10.04 2.76
C LYS A 29 -11.98 8.54 2.98
N ALA A 30 -12.93 7.86 3.63
CA ALA A 30 -12.90 6.40 3.81
C ALA A 30 -13.28 5.63 2.52
N ALA A 31 -14.00 6.26 1.60
CA ALA A 31 -14.32 5.68 0.30
C ALA A 31 -13.10 5.69 -0.63
N ASP A 32 -12.34 6.79 -0.66
CA ASP A 32 -11.12 6.91 -1.49
C ASP A 32 -10.08 5.83 -1.17
N THR A 33 -9.78 5.60 0.12
CA THR A 33 -8.79 4.59 0.54
C THR A 33 -9.24 3.16 0.23
N ARG A 34 -10.55 2.91 0.23
CA ARG A 34 -11.12 1.63 -0.21
C ARG A 34 -11.06 1.46 -1.72
N SER A 35 -11.33 2.52 -2.48
CA SER A 35 -11.21 2.48 -3.95
C SER A 35 -9.77 2.16 -4.35
N LEU A 36 -8.78 2.84 -3.74
CA LEU A 36 -7.37 2.56 -4.00
C LEU A 36 -7.01 1.12 -3.63
N ALA A 37 -7.44 0.62 -2.46
CA ALA A 37 -7.19 -0.76 -2.06
C ALA A 37 -7.79 -1.79 -3.03
N TRP A 38 -8.99 -1.54 -3.57
CA TRP A 38 -9.57 -2.38 -4.62
C TRP A 38 -8.73 -2.37 -5.89
N CYS A 39 -8.29 -1.20 -6.35
CA CYS A 39 -7.41 -1.09 -7.51
C CYS A 39 -6.11 -1.87 -7.30
N VAL A 40 -5.46 -1.67 -6.14
CA VAL A 40 -4.21 -2.37 -5.79
C VAL A 40 -4.42 -3.89 -5.79
N LEU A 41 -5.49 -4.37 -5.16
CA LEU A 41 -5.79 -5.80 -5.14
C LEU A 41 -6.04 -6.34 -6.55
N LEU A 42 -6.90 -5.68 -7.34
CA LEU A 42 -7.24 -6.10 -8.69
C LEU A 42 -6.01 -6.17 -9.59
N PHE A 43 -5.19 -5.11 -9.62
CA PHE A 43 -3.96 -5.10 -10.41
C PHE A 43 -2.98 -6.19 -9.96
N THR A 44 -2.83 -6.42 -8.66
CA THR A 44 -1.96 -7.48 -8.13
C THR A 44 -2.42 -8.87 -8.60
N LEU A 45 -3.72 -9.12 -8.58
CA LEU A 45 -4.31 -10.38 -9.06
C LEU A 45 -4.19 -10.52 -10.58
N LEU A 46 -4.39 -9.44 -11.34
CA LEU A 46 -4.22 -9.44 -12.79
C LEU A 46 -2.76 -9.73 -13.19
N LEU A 47 -1.78 -9.18 -12.46
CA LEU A 47 -0.36 -9.49 -12.72
C LEU A 47 -0.01 -10.95 -12.39
N GLN A 48 -0.53 -11.48 -11.28
CA GLN A 48 -0.39 -12.91 -10.94
C GLN A 48 -1.02 -13.80 -12.00
N ALA A 49 -2.24 -13.47 -12.45
CA ALA A 49 -2.93 -14.21 -13.50
C ALA A 49 -2.19 -14.11 -14.85
N ALA A 50 -1.70 -12.93 -15.21
CA ALA A 50 -0.89 -12.72 -16.42
C ALA A 50 0.38 -13.57 -16.37
N LEU A 51 1.09 -13.60 -15.24
CA LEU A 51 2.27 -14.44 -15.09
C LEU A 51 1.95 -15.94 -15.22
N ALA A 52 0.86 -16.40 -14.61
CA ALA A 52 0.48 -17.81 -14.59
C ALA A 52 -0.09 -18.31 -15.93
N LEU A 53 -0.95 -17.51 -16.58
CA LEU A 53 -1.71 -17.93 -17.75
C LEU A 53 -1.07 -17.49 -19.07
N TYR A 54 -0.44 -16.33 -19.11
CA TYR A 54 0.12 -15.77 -20.33
C TYR A 54 1.36 -14.90 -20.06
N PRO A 55 2.49 -15.51 -19.65
CA PRO A 55 3.69 -14.78 -19.24
C PRO A 55 4.28 -13.89 -20.36
N ALA A 56 3.93 -14.17 -21.63
CA ALA A 56 4.27 -13.33 -22.76
C ALA A 56 3.69 -11.90 -22.66
N ALA A 57 2.55 -11.68 -22.00
CA ALA A 57 2.00 -10.34 -21.77
C ALA A 57 2.90 -9.43 -20.90
N LEU A 58 3.82 -10.02 -20.11
CA LEU A 58 4.75 -9.27 -19.29
C LEU A 58 6.06 -8.91 -20.02
N LYS A 59 6.21 -9.34 -21.28
CA LYS A 59 7.36 -9.04 -22.13
C LYS A 59 7.09 -7.77 -22.94
N LEU A 60 7.74 -6.67 -22.58
CA LEU A 60 7.65 -5.39 -23.30
C LEU A 60 8.74 -5.22 -24.37
N GLY A 61 9.43 -6.31 -24.75
CA GLY A 61 10.44 -6.31 -25.80
C GLY A 61 11.79 -5.72 -25.38
N ALA A 62 12.49 -5.08 -26.33
CA ALA A 62 13.90 -4.68 -26.20
C ALA A 62 14.18 -3.69 -25.06
N ILE A 63 13.17 -2.91 -24.64
CA ILE A 63 13.34 -1.91 -23.57
C ILE A 63 13.70 -2.56 -22.24
N GLN A 64 13.12 -3.71 -21.91
CA GLN A 64 13.38 -4.44 -20.66
C GLN A 64 14.80 -5.03 -20.62
N SER A 65 15.38 -5.33 -21.79
CA SER A 65 16.76 -5.81 -21.87
C SER A 65 17.81 -4.70 -21.75
N SER A 66 17.42 -3.43 -21.92
CA SER A 66 18.36 -2.31 -21.86
C SER A 66 18.98 -2.14 -20.47
N ALA A 67 20.26 -1.73 -20.44
CA ALA A 67 20.95 -1.44 -19.18
C ALA A 67 20.27 -0.29 -18.42
N ALA A 68 19.85 0.75 -19.14
CA ALA A 68 19.15 1.90 -18.56
C ALA A 68 17.87 1.48 -17.82
N PHE A 69 17.05 0.60 -18.42
CA PHE A 69 15.86 0.08 -17.74
C PHE A 69 16.22 -0.66 -16.45
N LYS A 70 17.20 -1.56 -16.48
CA LYS A 70 17.57 -2.37 -15.31
C LYS A 70 18.09 -1.50 -14.16
N ILE A 71 18.94 -0.53 -14.46
CA ILE A 71 19.48 0.41 -13.49
C ILE A 71 18.37 1.28 -12.90
N ALA A 72 17.58 1.93 -13.77
CA ALA A 72 16.53 2.85 -13.33
C ALA A 72 15.45 2.13 -12.50
N SER A 73 14.96 0.99 -12.99
CA SER A 73 13.96 0.19 -12.27
C SER A 73 14.51 -0.42 -10.99
N GLY A 74 15.76 -0.90 -10.98
CA GLY A 74 16.43 -1.44 -9.79
C GLY A 74 16.54 -0.40 -8.67
N TYR A 75 17.08 0.77 -8.95
CA TYR A 75 17.17 1.86 -7.96
C TYR A 75 15.81 2.39 -7.54
N THR A 76 14.84 2.45 -8.47
CA THR A 76 13.46 2.83 -8.14
C THR A 76 12.84 1.83 -7.16
N MET A 77 12.97 0.52 -7.41
CA MET A 77 12.48 -0.51 -6.49
C MET A 77 13.16 -0.39 -5.12
N LEU A 78 14.48 -0.18 -5.08
CA LEU A 78 15.21 -0.02 -3.82
C LEU A 78 14.72 1.18 -3.00
N ALA A 79 14.53 2.34 -3.64
CA ALA A 79 14.01 3.54 -3.00
C ALA A 79 12.58 3.34 -2.47
N LEU A 80 11.70 2.73 -3.28
CA LEU A 80 10.33 2.42 -2.89
C LEU A 80 10.29 1.41 -1.73
N LEU A 81 11.18 0.41 -1.74
CA LEU A 81 11.29 -0.59 -0.68
C LEU A 81 11.77 0.05 0.63
N ALA A 82 12.80 0.90 0.58
CA ALA A 82 13.27 1.66 1.73
C ALA A 82 12.16 2.53 2.33
N PHE A 83 11.39 3.23 1.49
CA PHE A 83 10.21 3.96 1.93
C PHE A 83 9.14 3.04 2.56
N ALA A 84 8.84 1.90 1.94
CA ALA A 84 7.84 0.96 2.43
C ALA A 84 8.19 0.38 3.81
N PHE A 85 9.46 0.07 4.06
CA PHE A 85 9.92 -0.35 5.40
C PHE A 85 9.96 0.81 6.39
N GLY A 86 10.39 2.00 5.94
CA GLY A 86 10.41 3.22 6.75
C GLY A 86 9.02 3.71 7.18
N PHE A 87 7.97 3.36 6.44
CA PHE A 87 6.59 3.76 6.71
C PHE A 87 6.15 3.52 8.17
N GLY A 88 6.56 2.39 8.75
CA GLY A 88 6.23 2.02 10.12
C GLY A 88 6.77 3.02 11.15
N ALA A 89 7.95 3.59 10.91
CA ALA A 89 8.57 4.65 11.70
C ALA A 89 7.95 6.01 11.37
N LEU A 90 7.79 6.33 10.08
CA LEU A 90 7.24 7.62 9.63
C LEU A 90 5.86 7.90 10.21
N ARG A 91 4.97 6.89 10.26
CA ARG A 91 3.61 7.06 10.80
C ARG A 91 3.56 7.32 12.32
N ARG A 92 4.65 7.08 13.04
CA ARG A 92 4.75 7.32 14.50
C ARG A 92 5.20 8.74 14.82
N LEU A 93 5.69 9.49 13.83
CA LEU A 93 6.17 10.86 14.02
C LEU A 93 4.99 11.81 14.22
N PRO A 94 4.91 12.56 15.34
CA PRO A 94 3.80 13.49 15.60
C PRO A 94 3.64 14.55 14.51
N ALA A 95 4.76 15.04 13.94
CA ALA A 95 4.78 16.02 12.86
C ALA A 95 4.06 15.53 11.59
N LEU A 96 3.97 14.21 11.38
CA LEU A 96 3.33 13.61 10.20
C LEU A 96 1.88 13.17 10.47
N ALA A 97 1.35 13.36 11.69
CA ALA A 97 -0.04 13.08 12.03
C ALA A 97 -1.08 13.60 11.01
N PRO A 98 -1.02 14.86 10.52
CA PRO A 98 -1.96 15.34 9.51
C PRO A 98 -1.80 14.67 8.14
N HIS A 99 -0.66 14.01 7.90
CA HIS A 99 -0.29 13.39 6.63
C HIS A 99 -0.37 11.86 6.63
N VAL A 100 -0.70 11.21 7.75
CA VAL A 100 -0.77 9.73 7.87
C VAL A 100 -1.62 9.10 6.77
N ARG A 101 -2.72 9.75 6.37
CA ARG A 101 -3.54 9.26 5.24
C ARG A 101 -2.75 9.23 3.94
N ARG A 102 -2.11 10.34 3.58
CA ARG A 102 -1.30 10.43 2.35
C ARG A 102 -0.15 9.43 2.41
N LEU A 103 0.49 9.26 3.57
CA LEU A 103 1.53 8.25 3.76
C LEU A 103 1.00 6.83 3.53
N HIS A 104 -0.22 6.52 3.97
CA HIS A 104 -0.84 5.22 3.72
C HIS A 104 -1.15 5.00 2.23
N GLU A 105 -1.68 6.01 1.54
CA GLU A 105 -1.92 5.97 0.09
C GLU A 105 -0.61 5.78 -0.68
N LEU A 106 0.43 6.54 -0.33
CA LEU A 106 1.77 6.42 -0.90
C LEU A 106 2.36 5.02 -0.64
N HIS A 107 2.17 4.45 0.55
CA HIS A 107 2.64 3.10 0.87
C HIS A 107 1.95 2.04 0.01
N GLN A 108 0.64 2.16 -0.22
CA GLN A 108 -0.10 1.27 -1.13
C GLN A 108 0.36 1.41 -2.58
N VAL A 109 0.54 2.64 -3.06
CA VAL A 109 1.04 2.91 -4.42
C VAL A 109 2.47 2.41 -4.60
N ALA A 110 3.34 2.61 -3.61
CA ALA A 110 4.71 2.12 -3.63
C ALA A 110 4.75 0.59 -3.72
N GLY A 111 3.93 -0.11 -2.90
CA GLY A 111 3.81 -1.56 -2.97
C GLY A 111 3.38 -2.05 -4.35
N LEU A 112 2.34 -1.43 -4.93
CA LEU A 112 1.88 -1.77 -6.29
C LEU A 112 2.95 -1.50 -7.35
N ALA A 113 3.63 -0.35 -7.28
CA ALA A 113 4.69 0.00 -8.22
C ALA A 113 5.84 -1.02 -8.17
N ILE A 114 6.25 -1.48 -6.98
CA ILE A 114 7.25 -2.54 -6.84
C ILE A 114 6.76 -3.85 -7.49
N VAL A 115 5.52 -4.26 -7.27
CA VAL A 115 4.96 -5.48 -7.89
C VAL A 115 4.95 -5.38 -9.42
N VAL A 116 4.58 -4.22 -9.98
CA VAL A 116 4.63 -3.98 -11.43
C VAL A 116 6.07 -4.09 -11.94
N LEU A 117 7.03 -3.41 -11.31
CA LEU A 117 8.43 -3.46 -11.73
C LEU A 117 8.99 -4.89 -11.64
N LEU A 118 8.69 -5.62 -10.57
CA LEU A 118 9.05 -7.04 -10.43
C LEU A 118 8.42 -7.90 -11.53
N ALA A 119 7.15 -7.68 -11.87
CA ALA A 119 6.50 -8.41 -12.96
C ALA A 119 7.20 -8.20 -14.30
N LEU A 120 7.65 -6.97 -14.58
CA LEU A 120 8.41 -6.66 -15.80
C LEU A 120 9.79 -7.34 -15.80
N HIS A 121 10.48 -7.40 -14.66
CA HIS A 121 11.75 -8.13 -14.53
C HIS A 121 11.56 -9.64 -14.71
N VAL A 122 10.52 -10.22 -14.09
CA VAL A 122 10.16 -11.63 -14.23
C VAL A 122 9.80 -11.97 -15.68
N GLY A 123 9.04 -11.11 -16.37
CA GLY A 123 8.67 -11.31 -17.77
C GLY A 123 9.89 -11.42 -18.70
N GLN A 124 10.97 -10.69 -18.41
CA GLN A 124 12.19 -10.70 -19.20
C GLN A 124 13.04 -11.96 -18.98
N ARG A 125 13.29 -12.33 -17.72
CA ARG A 125 14.07 -13.51 -17.33
C ARG A 125 13.53 -14.12 -16.04
N PRO A 126 12.62 -15.10 -16.12
CA PRO A 126 12.05 -15.73 -14.93
C PRO A 126 13.10 -16.63 -14.27
N THR A 127 13.80 -16.11 -13.27
CA THR A 127 14.64 -16.90 -12.37
C THR A 127 13.84 -17.29 -11.13
N GLY A 128 14.19 -18.41 -10.48
CA GLY A 128 13.53 -18.83 -9.24
C GLY A 128 13.57 -17.75 -8.16
N PHE A 129 14.68 -17.02 -8.06
CA PHE A 129 14.82 -15.87 -7.15
C PHE A 129 13.83 -14.74 -7.45
N LEU A 130 13.72 -14.31 -8.71
CA LEU A 130 12.81 -13.24 -9.11
C LEU A 130 11.34 -13.66 -8.95
N LEU A 131 11.00 -14.90 -9.32
CA LEU A 131 9.66 -15.45 -9.15
C LEU A 131 9.26 -15.52 -7.67
N GLY A 132 10.15 -16.04 -6.80
CA GLY A 132 9.90 -16.10 -5.37
C GLY A 132 9.70 -14.71 -4.75
N THR A 133 10.55 -13.75 -5.13
CA THR A 133 10.43 -12.35 -4.66
C THR A 133 9.14 -11.70 -5.16
N PHE A 134 8.77 -11.93 -6.42
CA PHE A 134 7.51 -11.45 -6.99
C PHE A 134 6.30 -11.99 -6.24
N HIS A 135 6.21 -13.30 -6.01
CA HIS A 135 5.08 -13.90 -5.31
C HIS A 135 4.99 -13.45 -3.84
N ALA A 136 6.13 -13.36 -3.14
CA ALA A 136 6.18 -12.82 -1.78
C ALA A 136 5.67 -11.37 -1.75
N MET A 137 6.12 -10.53 -2.68
CA MET A 137 5.69 -9.13 -2.75
C MET A 137 4.20 -9.01 -3.11
N ALA A 138 3.73 -9.77 -4.09
CA ALA A 138 2.32 -9.80 -4.49
C ALA A 138 1.42 -10.27 -3.35
N LEU A 139 1.82 -11.30 -2.60
CA LEU A 139 1.11 -11.77 -1.40
C LEU A 139 1.04 -10.67 -0.34
N GLY A 140 2.17 -10.02 -0.04
CA GLY A 140 2.22 -8.91 0.91
C GLY A 140 1.27 -7.78 0.53
N VAL A 141 1.33 -7.32 -0.72
CA VAL A 141 0.46 -6.25 -1.25
C VAL A 141 -1.01 -6.65 -1.22
N ALA A 142 -1.35 -7.88 -1.65
CA ALA A 142 -2.71 -8.39 -1.62
C ALA A 142 -3.27 -8.48 -0.19
N CYS A 143 -2.49 -9.00 0.77
CA CYS A 143 -2.90 -9.05 2.18
C CYS A 143 -3.10 -7.66 2.78
N GLY A 144 -2.23 -6.69 2.43
CA GLY A 144 -2.36 -5.30 2.85
C GLY A 144 -3.65 -4.66 2.30
N ALA A 145 -3.94 -4.85 1.01
CA ALA A 145 -5.15 -4.36 0.38
C ALA A 145 -6.42 -5.02 0.96
N LEU A 146 -6.42 -6.36 1.09
CA LEU A 146 -7.52 -7.11 1.72
C LEU A 146 -7.78 -6.61 3.13
N ARG A 147 -6.75 -6.41 3.94
CA ARG A 147 -6.90 -5.86 5.30
C ARG A 147 -7.61 -4.50 5.29
N THR A 148 -7.33 -3.62 4.33
CA THR A 148 -8.04 -2.34 4.19
C THR A 148 -9.51 -2.52 3.78
N LEU A 149 -9.80 -3.48 2.92
CA LEU A 149 -11.14 -3.72 2.37
C LEU A 149 -12.06 -4.44 3.37
N VAL A 150 -11.58 -5.56 3.92
CA VAL A 150 -12.36 -6.46 4.76
C VAL A 150 -12.12 -6.26 6.24
N GLY A 151 -11.02 -5.62 6.67
CA GLY A 151 -10.67 -5.46 8.09
C GLY A 151 -11.79 -4.91 8.99
N PRO A 152 -12.61 -3.94 8.56
CA PRO A 152 -13.74 -3.46 9.36
C PRO A 152 -14.88 -4.49 9.57
N ARG A 153 -14.92 -5.56 8.77
CA ARG A 153 -15.94 -6.62 8.79
C ARG A 153 -15.39 -7.97 9.24
N ALA A 154 -14.12 -8.23 8.93
CA ALA A 154 -13.39 -9.41 9.29
C ALA A 154 -13.05 -9.32 10.78
N GLY A 155 -13.44 -10.33 11.57
CA GLY A 155 -13.16 -10.36 13.01
C GLY A 155 -11.67 -10.17 13.34
N ARG A 156 -11.37 -9.89 14.61
CA ARG A 156 -10.00 -9.58 15.07
C ARG A 156 -8.96 -10.62 14.62
N ALA A 157 -9.30 -11.90 14.67
CA ALA A 157 -8.43 -13.00 14.25
C ALA A 157 -8.03 -12.91 12.77
N ALA A 158 -9.00 -12.68 11.87
CA ALA A 158 -8.73 -12.55 10.43
C ALA A 158 -7.88 -11.31 10.12
N SER A 159 -8.18 -10.17 10.75
CA SER A 159 -7.37 -8.95 10.58
C SER A 159 -5.94 -9.12 11.11
N ALA A 160 -5.75 -9.89 12.19
CA ALA A 160 -4.44 -10.22 12.73
C ALA A 160 -3.67 -11.19 11.80
N GLY A 161 -4.34 -12.21 11.28
CA GLY A 161 -3.76 -13.14 10.31
C GLY A 161 -3.26 -12.45 9.04
N LEU A 162 -4.08 -11.58 8.43
CA LEU A 162 -3.68 -10.79 7.26
C LEU A 162 -2.46 -9.90 7.55
N LEU A 163 -2.36 -9.35 8.75
CA LEU A 163 -1.19 -8.57 9.16
C LEU A 163 0.04 -9.43 9.32
N GLY A 164 -0.10 -10.59 9.96
CA GLY A 164 0.99 -11.55 10.13
C GLY A 164 1.57 -11.98 8.80
N ILE A 165 0.71 -12.35 7.84
CA ILE A 165 1.13 -12.72 6.48
C ILE A 165 1.82 -11.54 5.79
N HIS A 166 1.24 -10.34 5.85
CA HIS A 166 1.85 -9.14 5.26
C HIS A 166 3.24 -8.85 5.81
N ILE A 167 3.42 -8.95 7.14
CA ILE A 167 4.72 -8.74 7.80
C ILE A 167 5.71 -9.84 7.39
N ALA A 168 5.30 -11.11 7.43
CA ALA A 168 6.17 -12.24 7.06
C ALA A 168 6.64 -12.12 5.60
N ALA A 169 5.73 -11.82 4.68
CA ALA A 169 6.04 -11.56 3.28
C ALA A 169 7.00 -10.37 3.13
N SER A 170 6.80 -9.29 3.90
CA SER A 170 7.70 -8.14 3.89
C SER A 170 9.11 -8.53 4.35
N CYS A 171 9.25 -9.26 5.47
CA CYS A 171 10.55 -9.74 5.94
C CYS A 171 11.26 -10.59 4.89
N LEU A 172 10.53 -11.47 4.19
CA LEU A 172 11.08 -12.29 3.11
C LEU A 172 11.58 -11.43 1.94
N VAL A 173 10.82 -10.42 1.51
CA VAL A 173 11.23 -9.48 0.46
C VAL A 173 12.45 -8.65 0.89
N ALA A 174 12.52 -8.23 2.16
CA ALA A 174 13.71 -7.56 2.70
C ALA A 174 14.95 -8.45 2.63
N ALA A 175 14.83 -9.71 3.07
CA ALA A 175 15.93 -10.67 3.02
C ALA A 175 16.38 -10.92 1.58
N ALA A 176 15.43 -11.08 0.65
CA ALA A 176 15.73 -11.23 -0.78
C ALA A 176 16.45 -10.00 -1.34
N ALA A 177 16.00 -8.78 -0.99
CA ALA A 177 16.64 -7.55 -1.43
C ALA A 177 18.09 -7.41 -0.91
N LEU A 178 18.32 -7.72 0.37
CA LEU A 178 19.67 -7.71 0.95
C LEU A 178 20.58 -8.75 0.30
N LEU A 179 20.08 -9.96 0.09
CA LEU A 179 20.82 -11.02 -0.61
C LEU A 179 21.16 -10.60 -2.05
N HIS A 180 20.23 -9.95 -2.75
CA HIS A 180 20.48 -9.43 -4.09
C HIS A 180 21.56 -8.35 -4.10
N LEU A 181 21.49 -7.39 -3.18
CA LEU A 181 22.52 -6.34 -3.03
C LEU A 181 23.89 -6.94 -2.73
N TYR A 182 23.95 -7.96 -1.86
CA TYR A 182 25.17 -8.70 -1.59
C TYR A 182 25.74 -9.32 -2.87
N PHE A 183 24.93 -9.99 -3.69
CA PHE A 183 25.40 -10.58 -4.94
C PHE A 183 25.84 -9.54 -5.96
N VAL A 184 25.15 -8.41 -6.07
CA VAL A 184 25.60 -7.30 -6.92
C VAL A 184 26.97 -6.84 -6.44
N TYR A 185 27.14 -6.56 -5.14
CA TYR A 185 28.43 -6.14 -4.59
C TYR A 185 29.53 -7.19 -4.82
N ALA A 186 29.30 -8.45 -4.44
CA ALA A 186 30.32 -9.49 -4.45
C ALA A 186 30.77 -9.93 -5.86
N TYR A 187 29.94 -9.75 -6.88
CA TYR A 187 30.21 -10.22 -8.25
C TYR A 187 30.32 -9.11 -9.29
N THR A 188 30.20 -7.84 -8.90
CA THR A 188 30.36 -6.70 -9.83
C THR A 188 31.29 -5.59 -9.34
N ALA A 189 31.72 -5.63 -8.07
CA ALA A 189 32.79 -4.78 -7.53
C ALA A 189 34.15 -5.50 -7.61
#